data_AF-A0A0K2GA48-F1
#
_entry.id   AF-A0A0K2GA48-F1
#
_cell.length_a   1.000
_cell.length_b   1.000
_cell.length_c   1.000
_cell.angle_alpha   90.00
_cell.angle_beta   90.00
_cell.angle_gamma   90.00
#
_symmetry.space_group_name_H-M   'P 1'
#
loop_
_entity.id
_entity.type
_entity.pdbx_description
1 polymer ?
#
loop_
_entity_poly.entity_id
_entity_poly.type
_entity_poly.pdbx_seq_one_letter_code
_entity_poly.pdbx_strand_id
1 'polypeptide(L)'
;MSAPLDESRATDEAQLVARCLQRDPEAFGLLVERHAGVVLNLAYRMVGDRVQAEDLAQETFLAAFKALPTFRAEAKFATWLYRIAANKCKDWLRAKRPGEGPLDVDAETALDERVADERTPERALSQQQVAGHLDRAIQRLPPLYREAFVLKHVEGLSYEEMEPILDAKADTLKMRVYKARVQLARELAALNEGSSATAR
;
A
#
# COMPACT_ATOMS: atom_id res chain seq x y z
N MET A 1 7.60 24.90 -14.79
CA MET A 1 8.78 24.12 -15.20
C MET A 1 9.33 23.36 -13.99
N SER A 2 8.68 22.27 -13.58
CA SER A 2 9.08 21.50 -12.40
C SER A 2 9.19 20.01 -12.77
N ALA A 3 10.33 19.61 -13.32
CA ALA A 3 10.68 18.19 -13.49
C ALA A 3 12.20 17.91 -13.65
N PRO A 4 13.08 18.18 -12.65
CA PRO A 4 14.42 17.58 -12.65
C PRO A 4 14.67 16.54 -11.54
N LEU A 5 13.82 16.48 -10.50
CA LEU A 5 14.09 15.64 -9.30
C LEU A 5 13.64 14.18 -9.43
N ASP A 6 12.62 13.89 -10.26
CA ASP A 6 12.08 12.53 -10.41
C ASP A 6 12.94 11.66 -11.34
N GLU A 7 13.45 12.23 -12.44
CA GLU A 7 14.33 11.53 -13.39
C GLU A 7 15.68 11.14 -12.78
N SER A 8 16.25 12.00 -11.92
CA SER A 8 17.49 11.69 -11.20
C SER A 8 17.32 10.52 -10.23
N ARG A 9 16.18 10.43 -9.53
CA ARG A 9 15.88 9.31 -8.62
C ARG A 9 15.62 8.01 -9.34
N ALA A 10 14.93 8.06 -10.48
CA ALA A 10 14.69 6.89 -11.33
C ALA A 10 16.00 6.34 -11.93
N THR A 11 16.90 7.24 -12.35
CA THR A 11 18.23 6.87 -12.87
C THR A 11 19.09 6.21 -11.79
N ASP A 12 19.04 6.73 -10.57
CA ASP A 12 19.74 6.16 -9.42
C ASP A 12 19.15 4.79 -9.00
N GLU A 13 17.83 4.60 -9.05
CA GLU A 13 17.19 3.29 -8.81
C GLU A 13 17.64 2.23 -9.83
N ALA A 14 17.66 2.59 -11.11
CA ALA A 14 18.11 1.66 -12.16
C ALA A 14 19.58 1.24 -11.97
N GLN A 15 20.44 2.17 -11.51
CA GLN A 15 21.85 1.87 -11.20
C GLN A 15 21.98 0.93 -10.00
N LEU A 16 21.20 1.16 -8.93
CA LEU A 16 21.18 0.26 -7.78
C LEU A 16 20.73 -1.14 -8.17
N VAL A 17 19.66 -1.28 -8.96
CA VAL A 17 19.19 -2.58 -9.46
C VAL A 17 20.27 -3.27 -10.30
N ALA A 18 20.93 -2.55 -11.20
CA ALA A 18 22.01 -3.10 -12.02
C ALA A 18 23.18 -3.62 -11.15
N ARG A 19 23.55 -2.89 -10.09
CA ARG A 19 24.57 -3.33 -9.12
C ARG A 19 24.13 -4.57 -8.35
N CYS A 20 22.86 -4.63 -7.91
CA CYS A 20 22.35 -5.82 -7.24
C CYS A 20 22.39 -7.07 -8.14
N LEU A 21 22.08 -6.92 -9.43
CA LEU A 21 22.20 -8.01 -10.41
C LEU A 21 23.64 -8.49 -10.59
N GLN A 22 24.62 -7.61 -10.33
CA GLN A 22 26.05 -7.95 -10.26
C GLN A 22 26.48 -8.50 -8.88
N ARG A 23 25.53 -8.87 -8.02
CA ARG A 23 25.73 -9.42 -6.66
C ARG A 23 26.38 -8.46 -5.68
N ASP A 24 26.14 -7.16 -5.82
CA ASP A 24 26.47 -6.15 -4.81
C ASP A 24 25.40 -6.13 -3.70
N PRO A 25 25.71 -6.62 -2.48
CA PRO A 25 24.74 -6.66 -1.38
C PRO A 25 24.46 -5.26 -0.80
N GLU A 26 25.39 -4.31 -0.88
CA GLU A 26 25.20 -2.95 -0.37
C GLU A 26 24.17 -2.20 -1.20
N ALA A 27 24.16 -2.43 -2.52
CA ALA A 27 23.18 -1.85 -3.42
C ALA A 27 21.74 -2.27 -3.06
N PHE A 28 21.54 -3.50 -2.57
CA PHE A 28 20.21 -3.95 -2.16
C PHE A 28 19.79 -3.29 -0.85
N GLY A 29 20.71 -3.07 0.09
CA GLY A 29 20.45 -2.32 1.31
C GLY A 29 19.88 -0.92 1.03
N LEU A 30 20.46 -0.22 0.05
CA LEU A 30 19.97 1.10 -0.38
C LEU A 30 18.57 1.06 -1.02
N LEU A 31 18.25 -0.02 -1.75
CA LEU A 31 16.89 -0.23 -2.26
C LEU A 31 15.91 -0.51 -1.11
N VAL A 32 16.31 -1.27 -0.09
CA VAL A 32 15.50 -1.52 1.11
C VAL A 32 15.22 -0.19 1.83
N GLU A 33 16.24 0.60 2.14
CA GLU A 33 16.09 1.89 2.83
C GLU A 33 15.13 2.83 2.08
N ARG A 34 15.26 2.89 0.75
CA ARG A 34 14.40 3.70 -0.11
C ARG A 34 12.93 3.28 -0.07
N HIS A 35 12.68 1.97 -0.01
CA HIS A 35 11.33 1.41 -0.19
C HIS A 35 10.67 0.92 1.11
N ALA A 36 11.40 0.87 2.23
CA ALA A 36 10.90 0.32 3.48
C ALA A 36 9.62 1.00 3.96
N GLY A 37 9.60 2.34 3.95
CA GLY A 37 8.44 3.11 4.39
C GLY A 37 7.20 2.88 3.52
N VAL A 38 7.35 2.82 2.19
CA VAL A 38 6.21 2.60 1.28
C VAL A 38 5.69 1.18 1.36
N VAL A 39 6.56 0.17 1.43
CA VAL A 39 6.16 -1.24 1.60
C VAL A 39 5.45 -1.45 2.93
N LEU A 40 5.95 -0.87 4.01
CA LEU A 40 5.32 -0.96 5.31
C LEU A 40 3.93 -0.30 5.32
N ASN A 41 3.80 0.89 4.73
CA ASN A 41 2.52 1.58 4.64
C ASN A 41 1.51 0.81 3.78
N LEU A 42 1.94 0.23 2.66
CA LEU A 42 1.12 -0.66 1.85
C LEU A 42 0.62 -1.84 2.69
N ALA A 43 1.53 -2.55 3.36
CA ALA A 43 1.19 -3.70 4.19
C ALA A 43 0.20 -3.32 5.29
N TYR A 44 0.45 -2.22 6.01
CA TYR A 44 -0.43 -1.71 7.06
C TYR A 44 -1.82 -1.37 6.53
N ARG A 45 -1.92 -0.70 5.37
CA ARG A 45 -3.22 -0.41 4.75
C ARG A 45 -3.96 -1.67 4.31
N MET A 46 -3.25 -2.73 3.95
CA MET A 46 -3.87 -4.00 3.57
C MET A 46 -4.36 -4.78 4.80
N VAL A 47 -3.50 -4.98 5.80
CA VAL A 47 -3.76 -5.90 6.92
C VAL A 47 -4.32 -5.25 8.18
N GLY A 48 -4.13 -3.94 8.37
CA GLY A 48 -4.64 -3.17 9.51
C GLY A 48 -3.91 -3.41 10.84
N ASP A 49 -2.92 -4.30 10.87
CA ASP A 49 -2.12 -4.64 12.06
C ASP A 49 -0.66 -4.21 11.84
N ARG A 50 -0.12 -3.43 12.77
CA ARG A 50 1.20 -2.81 12.64
C ARG A 50 2.33 -3.81 12.74
N VAL A 51 2.22 -4.79 13.64
CA VAL A 51 3.25 -5.82 13.87
C VAL A 51 3.29 -6.75 12.66
N GLN A 52 2.12 -7.17 12.19
CA GLN A 52 2.00 -8.03 11.02
C GLN A 52 2.44 -7.31 9.75
N ALA A 53 2.17 -6.01 9.62
CA ALA A 53 2.68 -5.21 8.51
C ALA A 53 4.21 -5.14 8.50
N GLU A 54 4.83 -5.07 9.67
CA GLU A 54 6.29 -5.08 9.85
C GLU A 54 6.90 -6.41 9.39
N ASP A 55 6.32 -7.53 9.83
CA ASP A 55 6.75 -8.87 9.44
C ASP A 55 6.58 -9.09 7.93
N LEU A 56 5.43 -8.72 7.38
CA LEU A 56 5.15 -8.82 5.95
C LEU A 56 6.09 -7.95 5.11
N ALA A 57 6.46 -6.76 5.60
CA ALA A 57 7.43 -5.91 4.94
C ALA A 57 8.83 -6.56 4.90
N GLN A 58 9.29 -7.11 6.03
CA GLN A 58 10.57 -7.83 6.08
C GLN A 58 10.57 -9.03 5.13
N GLU A 59 9.52 -9.85 5.19
CA GLU A 59 9.36 -10.97 4.30
C GLU A 59 9.35 -10.56 2.82
N THR A 60 8.72 -9.43 2.51
CA THR A 60 8.69 -8.86 1.15
C THR A 60 10.10 -8.59 0.64
N PHE A 61 10.94 -7.93 1.42
CA PHE A 61 12.33 -7.67 1.01
C PHE A 61 13.16 -8.94 0.90
N LEU A 62 12.95 -9.93 1.76
CA LEU A 62 13.60 -11.25 1.65
C LEU A 62 13.17 -11.97 0.36
N ALA A 63 11.89 -11.93 0.01
CA ALA A 63 11.38 -12.51 -1.23
C ALA A 63 11.88 -11.75 -2.46
N ALA A 64 11.89 -10.41 -2.40
CA ALA A 64 12.43 -9.56 -3.44
C ALA A 64 13.91 -9.84 -3.68
N PHE A 65 14.73 -9.93 -2.63
CA PHE A 65 16.14 -10.28 -2.77
C PHE A 65 16.35 -11.60 -3.52
N LYS A 66 15.57 -12.64 -3.18
CA LYS A 66 15.63 -13.95 -3.84
C LYS A 66 15.15 -13.91 -5.29
N ALA A 67 14.12 -13.11 -5.58
CA ALA A 67 13.51 -13.01 -6.90
C ALA A 67 14.22 -11.99 -7.82
N LEU A 68 15.08 -11.12 -7.28
CA LEU A 68 15.74 -10.05 -8.01
C LEU A 68 16.46 -10.49 -9.29
N PRO A 69 17.15 -11.64 -9.35
CA PRO A 69 17.79 -12.12 -10.58
C PRO A 69 16.82 -12.34 -11.76
N THR A 70 15.51 -12.47 -11.46
CA THR A 70 14.46 -12.64 -12.47
C THR A 70 13.83 -11.33 -12.93
N PHE A 71 14.18 -10.20 -12.29
CA PHE A 71 13.64 -8.90 -12.64
C PHE A 71 14.21 -8.42 -13.99
N ARG A 72 13.32 -8.10 -14.93
CA ARG A 72 13.69 -7.76 -16.32
C ARG A 72 13.62 -6.26 -16.66
N ALA A 73 13.39 -5.39 -15.67
CA ALA A 73 13.24 -3.95 -15.86
C ALA A 73 12.16 -3.52 -16.88
N GLU A 74 11.21 -4.40 -17.19
CA GLU A 74 10.05 -4.11 -18.05
C GLU A 74 9.02 -3.20 -17.36
N ALA A 75 9.09 -3.11 -16.02
CA ALA A 75 8.33 -2.19 -15.18
C ALA A 75 9.27 -1.53 -14.16
N LYS A 76 8.82 -0.44 -13.51
CA LYS A 76 9.57 0.19 -12.40
C LYS A 76 9.80 -0.83 -11.28
N PHE A 77 10.97 -0.76 -10.63
CA PHE A 77 11.30 -1.67 -9.53
C PHE A 77 10.27 -1.58 -8.40
N ALA A 78 9.82 -0.37 -8.06
CA ALA A 78 8.76 -0.14 -7.09
C ALA A 78 7.48 -0.94 -7.41
N THR A 79 7.03 -0.92 -8.67
CA THR A 79 5.85 -1.68 -9.12
C THR A 79 6.03 -3.17 -8.94
N TRP A 80 7.21 -3.70 -9.26
CA TRP A 80 7.53 -5.12 -9.06
C TRP A 80 7.59 -5.49 -7.57
N LEU A 81 8.17 -4.63 -6.73
CA LEU A 81 8.25 -4.82 -5.29
C LEU A 81 6.86 -4.80 -4.64
N TYR A 82 5.97 -3.88 -5.07
CA TYR A 82 4.59 -3.81 -4.59
C TYR A 82 3.78 -5.05 -4.93
N ARG A 83 4.03 -5.68 -6.09
CA ARG A 83 3.40 -6.97 -6.43
C ARG A 83 3.77 -8.06 -5.42
N ILE A 84 5.04 -8.12 -5.01
CA ILE A 84 5.50 -9.08 -4.00
C ILE A 84 4.84 -8.79 -2.65
N ALA A 85 4.81 -7.52 -2.23
CA ALA A 85 4.21 -7.08 -0.98
C ALA A 85 2.71 -7.40 -0.90
N ALA A 86 1.98 -7.04 -1.95
CA ALA A 86 0.53 -7.23 -2.03
C ALA A 86 0.16 -8.73 -2.01
N ASN A 87 0.93 -9.57 -2.70
CA ASN A 87 0.73 -11.01 -2.68
C ASN A 87 0.91 -11.58 -1.27
N LYS A 88 1.96 -11.17 -0.56
CA LYS A 88 2.19 -11.59 0.83
C LYS A 88 1.07 -11.17 1.77
N CYS A 89 0.61 -9.93 1.67
CA CYS A 89 -0.51 -9.44 2.48
C CYS A 89 -1.79 -10.23 2.19
N LYS A 90 -2.06 -10.53 0.92
CA LYS A 90 -3.21 -11.34 0.49
C LYS A 90 -3.13 -12.78 1.01
N ASP A 91 -1.95 -13.41 0.93
CA ASP A 91 -1.75 -14.76 1.45
C ASP A 91 -1.96 -14.82 2.97
N TRP A 92 -1.47 -13.81 3.71
CA TRP A 92 -1.73 -13.68 5.13
C TRP A 92 -3.22 -13.48 5.46
N LEU A 93 -3.92 -12.60 4.73
CA LEU A 93 -5.35 -12.36 4.90
C LEU A 93 -6.18 -13.62 4.64
N ARG A 94 -5.80 -14.41 3.63
CA ARG A 94 -6.43 -15.71 3.33
C ARG A 94 -6.19 -16.73 4.45
N ALA A 95 -4.96 -16.81 4.97
CA ALA A 95 -4.62 -17.73 6.05
C ALA A 95 -5.35 -17.41 7.36
N LYS A 96 -5.59 -16.12 7.64
CA LYS A 96 -6.36 -15.67 8.83
C LYS A 96 -7.85 -16.04 8.77
N ARG A 97 -8.38 -16.41 7.59
CA ARG A 97 -9.80 -16.74 7.38
C ARG A 97 -9.97 -18.13 6.77
N PRO A 98 -9.86 -19.22 7.56
CA PRO A 98 -10.22 -20.53 7.07
C PRO A 98 -11.75 -20.60 6.89
N GLY A 99 -12.26 -20.45 5.66
CA GLY A 99 -13.63 -20.84 5.32
C GLY A 99 -14.53 -19.82 4.61
N GLU A 100 -14.12 -18.57 4.40
CA GLU A 100 -14.93 -17.59 3.67
C GLU A 100 -14.58 -17.59 2.18
N GLY A 101 -15.42 -18.26 1.38
CA GLY A 101 -15.48 -18.02 -0.06
C GLY A 101 -15.85 -16.56 -0.36
N PRO A 102 -15.84 -16.13 -1.64
CA PRO A 102 -16.22 -14.77 -1.97
C PRO A 102 -17.72 -14.63 -1.68
N LEU A 103 -18.05 -14.05 -0.53
CA LEU A 103 -19.26 -13.33 -0.15
C LEU A 103 -19.39 -13.42 1.37
N ASP A 104 -19.65 -12.25 1.94
CA ASP A 104 -20.02 -11.99 3.32
C ASP A 104 -18.89 -11.94 4.34
N VAL A 105 -18.49 -10.72 4.72
CA VAL A 105 -17.65 -10.52 5.91
C VAL A 105 -17.91 -9.13 6.50
N ASP A 106 -18.77 -9.10 7.50
CA ASP A 106 -18.72 -8.08 8.57
C ASP A 106 -17.39 -8.23 9.30
N ALA A 107 -16.56 -7.19 9.27
CA ALA A 107 -15.26 -7.19 9.93
C ALA A 107 -15.20 -6.06 10.96
N GLU A 108 -15.61 -6.37 12.18
CA GLU A 108 -15.29 -5.59 13.37
C GLU A 108 -13.78 -5.71 13.62
N THR A 109 -13.04 -4.62 13.43
CA THR A 109 -11.58 -4.60 13.60
C THR A 109 -11.22 -3.64 14.74
N ALA A 110 -10.61 -4.18 15.79
CA ALA A 110 -10.03 -3.41 16.88
C ALA A 110 -8.88 -2.54 16.34
N LEU A 111 -8.99 -1.22 16.52
CA LEU A 111 -7.96 -0.26 16.15
C LEU A 111 -6.87 -0.20 17.21
N ASP A 112 -5.63 -0.49 16.83
CA ASP A 112 -4.45 -0.06 17.58
C ASP A 112 -3.95 1.26 16.99
N GLU A 113 -4.12 2.34 17.75
CA GLU A 113 -3.71 3.68 17.37
C GLU A 113 -2.24 3.92 17.72
N ARG A 114 -1.36 3.92 16.72
CA ARG A 114 -0.06 4.62 16.75
C ARG A 114 0.67 4.55 15.41
N VAL A 115 0.54 5.62 14.61
CA VAL A 115 1.46 5.93 13.51
C VAL A 115 2.09 7.28 13.84
N ALA A 116 3.36 7.26 14.26
CA ALA A 116 4.16 8.47 14.42
C ALA A 116 5.07 8.60 13.19
N ASP A 117 4.88 9.65 12.40
CA ASP A 117 5.88 10.14 11.44
C ASP A 117 6.34 11.51 11.98
N GLU A 118 7.63 11.63 12.26
CA GLU A 118 8.23 12.87 12.74
C GLU A 118 8.31 13.86 11.57
N ARG A 119 7.66 15.03 11.72
CA ARG A 119 8.01 16.33 11.09
C ARG A 119 7.06 17.46 11.53
N THR A 120 7.53 18.35 12.42
CA THR A 120 7.06 19.72 12.85
C THR A 120 5.58 19.98 13.26
N PRO A 121 5.31 20.72 14.37
CA PRO A 121 4.16 20.42 15.26
C PRO A 121 2.76 20.90 14.85
N GLU A 122 2.59 21.91 13.98
CA GLU A 122 1.27 22.58 13.85
C GLU A 122 0.58 22.35 12.49
N ARG A 123 1.31 22.36 11.37
CA ARG A 123 0.75 22.00 10.04
C ARG A 123 0.75 20.50 9.80
N ALA A 124 1.72 19.78 10.33
CA ALA A 124 1.72 18.33 10.26
C ALA A 124 0.61 17.72 11.11
N LEU A 125 0.19 18.36 12.21
CA LEU A 125 -0.91 17.85 13.04
C LEU A 125 -2.24 17.82 12.27
N SER A 126 -2.56 18.88 11.53
CA SER A 126 -3.78 18.93 10.71
C SER A 126 -3.71 17.96 9.52
N GLN A 127 -2.55 17.85 8.85
CA GLN A 127 -2.34 16.90 7.75
C GLN A 127 -2.30 15.44 8.24
N GLN A 128 -1.72 15.16 9.41
CA GLN A 128 -1.70 13.85 10.07
C GLN A 128 -3.08 13.45 10.56
N GLN A 129 -3.89 14.39 11.04
CA GLN A 129 -5.28 14.12 11.40
C GLN A 129 -6.05 13.67 10.15
N VAL A 130 -5.97 14.42 9.05
CA VAL A 130 -6.65 14.05 7.79
C VAL A 130 -6.10 12.74 7.20
N ALA A 131 -4.78 12.54 7.19
CA ALA A 131 -4.16 11.30 6.72
C ALA A 131 -4.55 10.10 7.58
N GLY A 132 -4.53 10.25 8.90
CA GLY A 132 -4.97 9.23 9.85
C GLY A 132 -6.45 8.89 9.73
N HIS A 133 -7.31 9.87 9.42
CA HIS A 133 -8.71 9.63 9.13
C HIS A 133 -8.90 8.84 7.82
N LEU A 134 -8.15 9.20 6.77
CA LEU A 134 -8.18 8.47 5.50
C LEU A 134 -7.71 7.02 5.68
N ASP A 135 -6.60 6.79 6.39
CA ASP A 135 -6.10 5.43 6.64
C ASP A 135 -7.12 4.60 7.43
N ARG A 136 -7.79 5.18 8.44
CA ARG A 136 -8.90 4.51 9.15
C ARG A 136 -10.09 4.21 8.25
N ALA A 137 -10.48 5.15 7.39
CA ALA A 137 -11.58 4.93 6.44
C ALA A 137 -11.24 3.81 5.44
N ILE A 138 -9.99 3.75 4.96
CA ILE A 138 -9.49 2.66 4.12
C ILE A 138 -9.56 1.32 4.87
N GLN A 139 -9.19 1.29 6.15
CA GLN A 139 -9.27 0.07 6.98
C GLN A 139 -10.71 -0.40 7.21
N ARG A 140 -11.72 0.47 7.12
CA ARG A 140 -13.14 0.09 7.22
C ARG A 140 -13.74 -0.43 5.92
N LEU A 141 -13.03 -0.29 4.80
CA LEU A 141 -13.47 -0.88 3.55
C LEU A 141 -13.49 -2.41 3.66
N PRO A 142 -14.49 -3.06 3.04
CA PRO A 142 -14.44 -4.50 2.77
C PRO A 142 -13.12 -4.89 2.10
N PRO A 143 -12.50 -6.04 2.45
CA PRO A 143 -11.15 -6.39 2.00
C PRO A 143 -10.94 -6.27 0.48
N LEU A 144 -11.88 -6.81 -0.32
CA LEU A 144 -11.79 -6.76 -1.78
C LEU A 144 -11.83 -5.34 -2.35
N TYR A 145 -12.51 -4.42 -1.66
CA TYR A 145 -12.57 -3.00 -2.05
C TYR A 145 -11.30 -2.27 -1.60
N ARG A 146 -10.83 -2.58 -0.39
CA ARG A 146 -9.58 -2.05 0.18
C ARG A 146 -8.39 -2.38 -0.70
N GLU A 147 -8.21 -3.66 -1.02
CA GLU A 147 -7.12 -4.16 -1.88
C GLU A 147 -7.12 -3.45 -3.23
N ALA A 148 -8.28 -3.40 -3.90
CA ALA A 148 -8.40 -2.77 -5.20
C ALA A 148 -8.14 -1.25 -5.13
N PHE A 149 -8.62 -0.58 -4.09
CA PHE A 149 -8.43 0.85 -3.89
C PHE A 149 -6.96 1.20 -3.62
N VAL A 150 -6.32 0.49 -2.69
CA VAL A 150 -4.93 0.72 -2.31
C VAL A 150 -4.02 0.54 -3.53
N LEU A 151 -4.13 -0.60 -4.22
CA LEU A 151 -3.30 -0.85 -5.41
C LEU A 151 -3.54 0.18 -6.53
N LYS A 152 -4.79 0.63 -6.72
CA LYS A 152 -5.11 1.56 -7.80
C LYS A 152 -4.76 3.02 -7.50
N HIS A 153 -5.11 3.51 -6.32
CA HIS A 153 -5.10 4.94 -5.98
C HIS A 153 -3.93 5.33 -5.08
N VAL A 154 -3.42 4.40 -4.27
CA VAL A 154 -2.25 4.66 -3.41
C VAL A 154 -0.98 4.27 -4.15
N GLU A 155 -0.94 3.08 -4.74
CA GLU A 155 0.24 2.57 -5.45
C GLU A 155 0.28 2.92 -6.95
N GLY A 156 -0.84 3.37 -7.52
CA GLY A 156 -0.91 3.85 -8.90
C GLY A 156 -0.89 2.76 -9.98
N LEU A 157 -1.15 1.50 -9.63
CA LEU A 157 -1.12 0.39 -10.61
C LEU A 157 -2.21 0.51 -11.67
N SER A 158 -1.93 0.00 -12.88
CA SER A 158 -2.94 -0.21 -13.91
C SER A 158 -3.85 -1.38 -13.56
N TYR A 159 -5.04 -1.45 -14.17
CA TYR A 159 -5.92 -2.59 -13.94
C TYR A 159 -5.31 -3.91 -14.45
N GLU A 160 -4.56 -3.85 -15.55
CA GLU A 160 -3.83 -5.00 -16.12
C GLU A 160 -2.78 -5.55 -15.16
N GLU A 161 -2.02 -4.67 -14.50
CA GLU A 161 -1.05 -5.07 -13.47
C GLU A 161 -1.71 -5.65 -12.22
N MET A 162 -2.94 -5.21 -11.92
CA MET A 162 -3.70 -5.67 -10.75
C MET A 162 -4.36 -7.03 -10.96
N GLU A 163 -4.71 -7.43 -12.19
CA GLU A 163 -5.37 -8.71 -12.47
C GLU A 163 -4.60 -9.92 -11.88
N PRO A 164 -3.29 -10.10 -12.14
CA PRO A 164 -2.55 -11.22 -11.58
C PRO A 164 -2.33 -11.12 -10.07
N ILE A 165 -2.39 -9.92 -9.48
CA ILE A 165 -2.22 -9.71 -8.03
C ILE A 165 -3.50 -10.12 -7.31
N LEU A 166 -4.64 -9.60 -7.77
CA LEU A 166 -5.93 -9.74 -7.11
C LEU A 166 -6.73 -10.94 -7.59
N ASP A 167 -6.28 -11.65 -8.61
CA ASP A 167 -6.96 -12.79 -9.22
C ASP A 167 -8.40 -12.42 -9.63
N ALA A 168 -8.52 -11.30 -10.35
CA ALA A 168 -9.79 -10.73 -10.79
C ALA A 168 -9.62 -9.93 -12.07
N LYS A 169 -10.59 -10.04 -12.99
CA LYS A 169 -10.60 -9.29 -14.25
C LYS A 169 -10.74 -7.79 -14.04
N ALA A 170 -10.22 -6.99 -14.97
CA ALA A 170 -10.19 -5.54 -14.95
C ALA A 170 -11.57 -4.93 -14.72
N ASP A 171 -12.64 -5.49 -15.27
CA ASP A 171 -14.00 -4.98 -15.07
C ASP A 171 -14.49 -5.18 -13.63
N THR A 172 -14.17 -6.33 -13.01
CA THR A 172 -14.41 -6.57 -11.59
C THR A 172 -13.59 -5.61 -10.73
N LEU A 173 -12.35 -5.34 -11.11
CA LEU A 173 -11.47 -4.41 -10.40
C LEU A 173 -11.97 -2.96 -10.48
N LYS A 174 -12.42 -2.50 -11.66
CA LYS A 174 -13.07 -1.19 -11.83
C LYS A 174 -14.27 -1.05 -10.90
N MET A 175 -15.10 -2.10 -10.82
CA MET A 175 -16.26 -2.12 -9.91
C MET A 175 -15.82 -2.02 -8.45
N ARG A 176 -14.85 -2.83 -8.00
CA ARG A 176 -14.33 -2.81 -6.62
C ARG A 176 -13.75 -1.43 -6.27
N VAL A 177 -12.94 -0.83 -7.16
CA VAL A 177 -12.40 0.52 -6.99
C VAL A 177 -13.52 1.57 -6.90
N TYR A 178 -14.53 1.47 -7.76
CA TYR A 178 -15.66 2.38 -7.71
C TYR A 178 -16.43 2.27 -6.39
N LYS A 179 -16.72 1.05 -5.93
CA LYS A 179 -17.40 0.82 -4.64
C LYS A 179 -16.59 1.36 -3.47
N ALA A 180 -15.28 1.14 -3.46
CA ALA A 180 -14.38 1.72 -2.47
C ALA A 180 -14.46 3.24 -2.43
N ARG A 181 -14.38 3.90 -3.60
CA ARG A 181 -14.47 5.37 -3.70
C ARG A 181 -15.79 5.91 -3.18
N VAL A 182 -16.91 5.25 -3.51
CA VAL A 182 -18.24 5.68 -3.05
C VAL A 182 -18.35 5.57 -1.52
N GLN A 183 -17.83 4.50 -0.93
CA GLN A 183 -17.85 4.32 0.52
C GLN A 183 -16.94 5.34 1.22
N LEU A 184 -15.70 5.51 0.76
CA LEU A 184 -14.78 6.51 1.32
C LEU A 184 -15.33 7.93 1.19
N ALA A 185 -15.94 8.28 0.06
CA ALA A 185 -16.56 9.60 -0.12
C ALA A 185 -17.67 9.87 0.90
N ARG A 186 -18.49 8.86 1.23
CA ARG A 186 -19.53 8.97 2.26
C ARG A 186 -18.93 9.15 3.65
N GLU A 187 -17.91 8.36 4.01
CA GLU A 187 -17.25 8.48 5.31
C GLU A 187 -16.56 9.84 5.48
N LEU A 188 -15.87 10.33 4.46
CA LEU A 188 -15.20 11.63 4.48
C LEU A 188 -16.20 12.80 4.51
N ALA A 189 -17.34 12.68 3.83
CA ALA A 189 -18.40 13.70 3.90
C ALA A 189 -18.97 13.82 5.32
N ALA A 190 -19.26 12.70 5.98
CA ALA A 190 -19.76 12.69 7.36
C ALA A 190 -18.77 13.33 8.36
N LEU A 191 -17.46 13.17 8.14
CA LEU A 191 -16.42 13.80 8.96
C LEU A 191 -16.39 15.33 8.81
N ASN A 192 -16.58 15.84 7.58
CA ASN A 192 -16.64 17.28 7.32
C ASN A 192 -17.88 17.93 7.97
N GLU A 193 -19.01 17.23 7.96
CA GLU A 193 -20.24 17.70 8.63
C GLU A 193 -20.08 17.73 10.15
N GLY A 194 -19.51 16.69 10.76
CA GLY A 194 -19.24 16.63 12.20
C GLY A 194 -18.25 17.70 12.68
N SER A 195 -17.20 17.99 11.90
CA SER A 195 -16.21 19.02 12.25
C SER A 195 -16.80 20.45 12.18
N SER A 196 -17.79 20.68 11.31
CA SER A 196 -18.51 21.96 11.23
C SER A 196 -19.47 22.22 12.39
N ALA A 197 -19.95 21.16 13.05
CA ALA A 197 -20.88 21.26 14.19
C ALA A 197 -20.17 21.51 15.53
N THR A 198 -18.91 21.09 15.68
CA THR A 198 -18.11 21.34 16.90
C THR A 198 -17.49 22.75 16.93
N ALA A 199 -17.53 23.49 15.81
CA ALA A 199 -16.96 24.83 15.69
C ALA A 199 -17.96 25.98 15.94
N ARG A 200 -19.15 25.69 16.50
CA ARG A 200 -20.15 26.68 16.96
C ARG A 200 -20.36 26.57 18.46
#